data_AF-A0A8H4RWQ2-F1
#
_entry.id   AF-A0A8H4RWQ2-F1
#
_cell.length_a   1.000
_cell.length_b   1.000
_cell.length_c   1.000
_cell.angle_alpha   90.00
_cell.angle_beta   90.00
_cell.angle_gamma   90.00
#
_symmetry.space_group_name_H-M   'P 1'
#
loop_
_entity.id
_entity.type
_entity.pdbx_description
1 polymer ?
#
loop_
_entity_poly.entity_id
_entity_poly.type
_entity_poly.pdbx_seq_one_letter_code
_entity_poly.pdbx_strand_id
1 'polypeptide(L)'
;MSSKNLIHFGPFEVTDQVFYKTPLCYALVNIKPILPGHVLVIPYRQAKRLTDLTSEEISDLFTAVQKVQRMLAVKASGNNEGDGIYDRLQSEEGNVGGGLWDQQRPVQDGKFPKIKDEDRKPRSPEDMNEEALVYQKAMALLDNE
;
A
#
# COMPACT_ATOMS: atom_id res chain seq x y z
N MET A 1 17.59 11.83 -26.41
CA MET A 1 16.75 12.09 -25.22
C MET A 1 15.58 11.13 -25.28
N SER A 2 15.57 10.08 -24.45
CA SER A 2 14.49 9.09 -24.46
C SER A 2 13.19 9.80 -24.11
N SER A 3 12.18 9.74 -24.97
CA SER A 3 10.86 10.28 -24.69
C SER A 3 10.35 9.64 -23.40
N LYS A 4 10.19 10.43 -22.33
CA LYS A 4 9.51 9.96 -21.12
C LYS A 4 8.10 9.52 -21.56
N ASN A 5 7.81 8.23 -21.50
CA ASN A 5 6.45 7.74 -21.68
C ASN A 5 5.60 8.31 -20.53
N LEU A 6 4.71 9.24 -20.87
CA LEU A 6 3.82 9.90 -19.93
C LEU A 6 2.83 8.88 -19.37
N ILE A 7 2.72 8.82 -18.04
CA ILE A 7 1.76 7.93 -17.37
C ILE A 7 0.60 8.76 -16.87
N HIS A 8 -0.61 8.34 -17.20
CA HIS A 8 -1.84 9.00 -16.80
C HIS A 8 -2.66 8.07 -15.90
N PHE A 9 -3.20 8.63 -14.83
CA PHE A 9 -4.24 8.00 -14.01
C PHE A 9 -5.54 8.79 -14.19
N GLY A 10 -6.41 8.29 -15.08
CA GLY A 10 -7.58 9.04 -15.54
C GLY A 10 -7.13 10.31 -16.28
N PRO A 11 -7.66 11.50 -15.91
CA PRO A 11 -7.28 12.77 -16.55
C PRO A 11 -5.97 13.37 -16.00
N PHE A 12 -5.36 12.78 -14.97
CA PHE A 12 -4.20 13.33 -14.30
C PHE A 12 -2.91 12.69 -14.82
N GLU A 13 -1.93 13.50 -15.19
CA GLU A 13 -0.58 13.04 -15.43
C GLU A 13 0.09 12.72 -14.09
N VAL A 14 0.57 11.48 -13.93
CA VAL A 14 1.17 11.00 -12.67
C VAL A 14 2.62 10.53 -12.82
N THR A 15 3.28 10.89 -13.93
CA THR A 15 4.58 10.34 -14.34
C THR A 15 5.64 10.39 -13.24
N ASP A 16 5.73 11.50 -12.51
CA ASP A 16 6.76 11.72 -11.48
C ASP A 16 6.39 11.08 -10.12
N GLN A 17 5.12 10.74 -9.91
CA GLN A 17 4.66 10.05 -8.70
C GLN A 17 4.73 8.52 -8.81
N VAL A 18 5.07 7.99 -10.00
CA VAL A 18 5.28 6.55 -10.23
C VAL A 18 6.65 6.14 -9.70
N PHE A 19 6.68 5.14 -8.82
CA PHE A 19 7.91 4.64 -8.22
C PHE A 19 8.33 3.24 -8.68
N TYR A 20 7.43 2.49 -9.31
CA TYR A 20 7.74 1.18 -9.87
C TYR A 20 6.97 0.93 -11.17
N LYS A 21 7.60 0.22 -12.11
CA LYS A 21 7.02 -0.11 -13.42
C LYS A 21 7.38 -1.54 -13.79
N THR A 22 6.41 -2.25 -14.35
CA THR A 22 6.58 -3.54 -15.02
C THR A 22 6.11 -3.39 -16.47
N PRO A 23 6.13 -4.45 -17.30
CA PRO A 23 5.58 -4.38 -18.66
C PRO A 23 4.07 -4.10 -18.70
N LEU A 24 3.29 -4.58 -17.72
CA LEU A 24 1.81 -4.49 -17.75
C LEU A 24 1.22 -3.61 -16.65
N CYS A 25 1.97 -3.22 -15.62
CA CYS A 25 1.50 -2.36 -14.54
C CYS A 25 2.52 -1.31 -14.08
N TYR A 26 2.06 -0.41 -13.24
CA TYR A 26 2.86 0.62 -12.59
C TYR A 26 2.36 0.84 -11.16
N ALA A 27 3.23 1.32 -10.28
CA ALA A 27 2.89 1.67 -8.91
C ALA A 27 3.18 3.14 -8.62
N LEU A 28 2.24 3.82 -7.97
CA LEU A 28 2.36 5.24 -7.61
C LEU A 28 2.01 5.50 -6.14
N VAL A 29 2.51 6.63 -5.62
CA VAL A 29 2.14 7.12 -4.30
C VAL A 29 0.75 7.75 -4.30
N ASN A 30 0.03 7.67 -3.18
CA ASN A 30 -1.32 8.21 -3.07
C ASN A 30 -1.32 9.69 -2.64
N ILE A 31 -2.24 10.48 -3.21
CA ILE A 31 -2.44 11.91 -2.89
C ILE A 31 -3.09 12.11 -1.51
N LYS A 32 -3.93 11.16 -1.08
CA LYS A 32 -4.58 11.14 0.23
C LYS A 32 -4.36 9.78 0.89
N PRO A 33 -3.13 9.47 1.35
CA PRO A 33 -2.86 8.21 2.00
C PRO A 33 -3.65 8.11 3.32
N ILE A 34 -4.28 6.96 3.55
CA ILE A 34 -4.98 6.70 4.82
C ILE A 34 -3.97 6.46 5.95
N LEU A 35 -2.87 5.79 5.61
CA LEU A 35 -1.76 5.44 6.49
C LEU A 35 -0.45 5.60 5.72
N PRO A 36 0.69 5.80 6.41
CA PRO A 36 2.01 5.75 5.79
C PRO A 36 2.21 4.44 5.00
N GLY A 37 2.79 4.54 3.79
CA GLY A 37 2.97 3.38 2.91
C GLY A 37 1.73 2.99 2.08
N HIS A 38 0.61 3.74 2.17
CA HIS A 38 -0.52 3.54 1.27
C HIS A 38 -0.13 3.98 -0.16
N VAL A 39 0.01 2.98 -1.04
CA VAL A 39 0.35 3.12 -2.46
C VAL A 39 -0.69 2.43 -3.34
N LEU A 40 -0.66 2.71 -4.64
CA LEU A 40 -1.53 2.07 -5.65
C LEU A 40 -0.67 1.30 -6.64
N VAL A 41 -1.09 0.09 -7.01
CA VAL A 41 -0.53 -0.69 -8.14
C VAL A 41 -1.63 -0.87 -9.17
N ILE A 42 -1.37 -0.46 -10.41
CA ILE A 42 -2.39 -0.25 -11.43
C ILE A 42 -1.93 -0.85 -12.76
N PRO A 43 -2.75 -1.68 -13.45
CA PRO A 43 -2.46 -2.12 -14.81
C PRO A 43 -2.52 -0.94 -15.79
N TYR A 44 -1.69 -0.94 -16.83
CA TYR A 44 -1.76 0.09 -17.88
C TYR A 44 -3.09 0.05 -18.64
N ARG A 45 -3.63 -1.16 -18.86
CA ARG A 45 -4.93 -1.32 -19.51
C ARG A 45 -6.04 -0.99 -18.52
N GLN A 46 -6.92 -0.08 -18.92
CA GLN A 46 -8.07 0.34 -18.12
C GLN A 46 -9.18 -0.72 -18.17
N ALA A 47 -9.12 -1.69 -17.25
CA ALA A 47 -10.18 -2.65 -17.00
C ALA A 47 -11.18 -2.10 -15.97
N LYS A 48 -12.49 -2.33 -16.18
CA LYS A 48 -13.53 -1.89 -15.24
C LYS A 48 -13.67 -2.84 -14.06
N ARG A 49 -13.41 -4.14 -14.28
CA ARG A 49 -13.50 -5.20 -13.28
C ARG A 49 -12.23 -6.04 -13.31
N LEU A 50 -11.91 -6.65 -12.17
CA LEU A 50 -10.80 -7.61 -12.08
C LEU A 50 -10.98 -8.79 -13.05
N THR A 51 -12.22 -9.21 -13.29
CA THR A 51 -12.58 -10.28 -14.24
C THR A 51 -12.28 -9.95 -15.69
N ASP A 52 -12.09 -8.67 -16.01
CA ASP A 52 -11.79 -8.25 -17.38
C ASP A 52 -10.28 -8.34 -17.68
N LEU A 53 -9.44 -8.62 -16.67
CA LEU A 53 -7.99 -8.79 -16.80
C LEU A 53 -7.62 -10.14 -17.42
N THR A 54 -6.57 -10.16 -18.23
CA THR A 54 -5.98 -11.40 -18.73
C THR A 54 -5.21 -12.10 -17.61
N SER A 55 -4.96 -13.40 -17.75
CA SER A 55 -4.15 -14.15 -16.78
C SER A 55 -2.73 -13.57 -16.62
N GLU A 56 -2.16 -13.02 -17.69
CA GLU A 56 -0.85 -12.36 -17.68
C GLU A 56 -0.88 -11.07 -16.87
N GLU A 57 -1.91 -10.23 -17.06
CA GLU A 57 -2.07 -8.98 -16.30
C GLU A 57 -2.33 -9.25 -14.81
N ILE A 58 -3.14 -10.27 -14.49
CA ILE A 58 -3.37 -10.67 -13.10
C ILE A 58 -2.06 -11.13 -12.46
N SER A 59 -1.30 -11.98 -13.16
CA SER A 59 -0.02 -12.48 -12.66
C SER A 59 0.98 -11.34 -12.43
N ASP A 60 1.14 -10.43 -13.40
CA ASP A 60 2.04 -9.28 -13.28
C ASP A 60 1.60 -8.33 -12.16
N LEU A 61 0.30 -8.02 -12.08
CA LEU A 61 -0.27 -7.15 -11.05
C LEU A 61 0.02 -7.68 -9.65
N PHE A 62 -0.27 -8.95 -9.36
CA PHE A 62 -0.07 -9.50 -8.02
C PHE A 62 1.40 -9.77 -7.71
N THR A 63 2.22 -10.08 -8.71
CA THR A 63 3.68 -10.16 -8.53
C THR A 63 4.25 -8.80 -8.15
N ALA A 64 3.81 -7.73 -8.82
CA ALA A 64 4.20 -6.37 -8.47
C ALA A 64 3.72 -5.99 -7.06
N VAL A 65 2.48 -6.33 -6.67
CA VAL A 65 1.96 -6.10 -5.31
C VAL A 65 2.83 -6.77 -4.26
N GLN A 66 3.18 -8.06 -4.43
CA GLN A 66 4.04 -8.78 -3.49
C GLN A 66 5.40 -8.10 -3.34
N LYS A 67 5.99 -7.65 -4.45
CA LYS A 67 7.29 -6.98 -4.44
C LYS A 67 7.25 -5.62 -3.76
N VAL A 68 6.23 -4.81 -4.07
CA VAL A 68 6.01 -3.51 -3.41
C VAL A 68 5.77 -3.70 -1.92
N GLN A 69 5.00 -4.71 -1.51
CA GLN A 69 4.78 -5.02 -0.09
C GLN A 69 6.09 -5.40 0.62
N ARG A 70 6.95 -6.22 -0.01
CA ARG A 70 8.28 -6.54 0.56
C ARG A 70 9.13 -5.28 0.76
N MET A 71 9.18 -4.40 -0.25
CA MET A 71 9.89 -3.12 -0.14
C MET A 71 9.36 -2.27 1.01
N LEU A 72 8.03 -2.15 1.14
CA LEU A 72 7.42 -1.38 2.22
C LEU A 72 7.71 -2.00 3.60
N ALA A 73 7.71 -3.33 3.71
CA ALA A 73 8.06 -4.03 4.94
C ALA A 73 9.51 -3.74 5.36
N VAL A 74 10.48 -3.87 4.44
CA VAL A 74 11.91 -3.56 4.70
C VAL A 74 12.10 -2.11 5.14
N LYS A 75 11.38 -1.17 4.52
CA LYS A 75 11.45 0.25 4.92
C LYS A 75 10.80 0.52 6.28
N ALA A 76 9.74 -0.20 6.62
CA ALA A 76 9.11 -0.13 7.94
C ALA A 76 10.02 -0.70 9.04
N SER A 77 10.97 -1.59 8.70
CA SER A 77 11.92 -2.23 9.63
C SER A 77 12.96 -1.32 10.30
N GLY A 78 12.84 0.02 10.17
CA GLY A 78 13.33 0.92 11.23
C GLY A 78 12.66 0.66 12.59
N ASN A 79 11.50 0.00 12.57
CA ASN A 79 10.89 -0.73 13.67
C ASN A 79 10.84 -2.21 13.27
N ASN A 80 11.74 -3.04 13.81
CA ASN A 80 11.70 -4.51 13.75
C ASN A 80 10.51 -5.11 14.54
N GLU A 81 9.37 -4.44 14.52
CA GLU A 81 8.09 -5.02 14.86
C GLU A 81 7.31 -5.00 13.54
N GLY A 82 7.40 -6.09 12.75
CA GLY A 82 6.22 -6.47 11.95
C GLY A 82 5.03 -6.43 12.90
N ASP A 83 3.88 -5.91 12.46
CA ASP A 83 2.78 -5.46 13.31
C ASP A 83 2.58 -6.32 14.56
N GLY A 84 3.33 -5.98 15.63
CA GLY A 84 3.39 -6.78 16.85
C GLY A 84 2.04 -6.83 17.55
N ILE A 85 1.06 -6.11 17.00
CA ILE A 85 -0.37 -6.29 17.16
C ILE A 85 -0.77 -7.77 17.09
N TYR A 86 -0.36 -8.56 16.10
CA TYR A 86 -0.78 -9.98 16.05
C TYR A 86 -0.17 -10.81 17.19
N ASP A 87 1.12 -10.64 17.46
CA ASP A 87 1.80 -11.35 18.56
C ASP A 87 1.30 -10.89 19.95
N ARG A 88 1.00 -9.60 20.11
CA ARG A 88 0.40 -9.02 21.32
C ARG A 88 -1.07 -9.39 21.48
N LEU A 89 -1.84 -9.56 20.39
CA LEU A 89 -3.21 -10.08 20.43
C LEU A 89 -3.26 -11.56 20.82
N GLN A 90 -2.20 -12.32 20.52
CA GLN A 90 -2.07 -13.73 20.88
C GLN A 90 -1.42 -13.96 22.25
N SER A 91 -0.88 -12.92 22.90
CA SER A 91 -0.31 -13.00 24.25
C SER A 91 -1.41 -13.06 25.33
N GLU A 92 -1.06 -13.48 26.54
CA GLU A 92 -1.98 -13.49 27.69
C GLU A 92 -2.58 -12.09 27.98
N GLU A 93 -1.81 -11.01 27.76
CA GLU A 93 -2.31 -9.63 27.89
C GLU A 93 -3.32 -9.25 26.79
N GLY A 94 -3.18 -9.83 25.59
CA GLY A 94 -4.12 -9.65 24.48
C GLY A 94 -5.31 -10.61 24.50
N ASN A 95 -5.27 -11.64 25.34
CA ASN A 95 -6.34 -12.62 25.56
C ASN A 95 -7.49 -12.04 26.38
N VAL A 96 -8.04 -10.90 25.91
CA VAL A 96 -9.24 -10.27 26.48
C VAL A 96 -10.45 -11.21 26.46
N GLY A 97 -10.43 -12.24 25.60
CA GLY A 97 -11.38 -13.33 25.60
C GLY A 97 -11.26 -14.17 26.88
N GLY A 98 -10.11 -14.80 27.13
CA GLY A 98 -9.90 -15.70 28.27
C GLY A 98 -10.25 -15.07 29.62
N GLY A 99 -9.85 -13.82 29.87
CA GLY A 99 -10.11 -13.13 31.15
C GLY A 99 -11.57 -12.71 31.40
N LEU A 100 -12.37 -12.50 30.35
CA LEU A 100 -13.80 -12.10 30.45
C LEU A 100 -14.77 -13.26 30.19
N TRP A 101 -14.36 -14.29 29.45
CA TRP A 101 -15.19 -15.46 29.12
C TRP A 101 -15.61 -16.26 30.35
N ASP A 102 -14.83 -16.24 31.43
CA ASP A 102 -15.12 -16.92 32.69
C ASP A 102 -16.22 -16.24 33.53
N GLN A 103 -16.57 -14.98 33.22
CA GLN A 103 -17.57 -14.21 34.00
C GLN A 103 -18.83 -13.84 33.21
N GLN A 104 -18.72 -13.38 31.95
CA GLN A 104 -19.86 -13.09 31.08
C GLN A 104 -19.42 -12.77 29.64
N ARG A 105 -20.25 -13.13 28.64
CA ARG A 105 -19.96 -12.80 27.23
C ARG A 105 -19.81 -11.29 27.04
N PRO A 106 -18.65 -10.79 26.54
CA PRO A 106 -18.49 -9.38 26.21
C PRO A 106 -19.45 -8.99 25.08
N VAL A 107 -20.12 -7.85 25.22
CA VAL A 107 -20.81 -7.23 24.10
C VAL A 107 -19.75 -6.64 23.17
N GLN A 108 -19.82 -6.94 21.88
CA GLN A 108 -18.89 -6.39 20.89
C GLN A 108 -19.11 -4.88 20.78
N ASP A 109 -18.30 -4.11 21.51
CA ASP A 109 -18.22 -2.65 21.34
C ASP A 109 -16.86 -2.28 20.76
N GLY A 110 -16.87 -1.98 19.47
CA GLY A 110 -15.68 -1.86 18.65
C GLY A 110 -16.06 -1.52 17.22
N LYS A 111 -16.76 -0.40 17.02
CA LYS A 111 -16.88 0.17 15.68
C LYS A 111 -15.61 0.96 15.42
N PHE A 112 -14.79 0.51 14.46
CA PHE A 112 -13.70 1.33 13.95
C PHE A 112 -14.26 2.74 13.62
N PRO A 113 -13.66 3.81 14.16
CA PRO A 113 -14.07 5.16 13.82
C PRO A 113 -13.99 5.32 12.30
N LYS A 114 -15.11 5.69 11.66
CA LYS A 114 -15.09 6.02 10.24
C LYS A 114 -14.32 7.33 10.08
N ILE A 115 -13.09 7.25 9.56
CA ILE A 115 -12.34 8.43 9.13
C ILE A 115 -13.11 9.02 7.95
N LYS A 116 -13.70 10.20 8.15
CA LYS A 116 -14.43 10.89 7.07
C LYS A 116 -13.42 11.49 6.09
N ASP A 117 -13.71 11.35 4.81
CA ASP A 117 -12.86 11.85 3.73
C ASP A 117 -12.65 13.37 3.76
N GLU A 118 -13.59 14.09 4.36
CA GLU A 118 -13.61 15.56 4.53
C GLU A 118 -12.43 16.07 5.36
N ASP A 119 -11.98 15.29 6.35
CA ASP A 119 -10.89 15.67 7.26
C ASP A 119 -9.51 15.36 6.65
N ARG A 120 -9.45 14.63 5.53
CA ARG A 120 -8.20 14.24 4.87
C ARG A 120 -7.79 15.28 3.83
N LYS A 121 -6.79 16.08 4.18
CA LYS A 121 -6.18 17.06 3.27
C LYS A 121 -5.29 16.35 2.23
N PRO A 122 -5.38 16.73 0.94
CA PRO A 122 -4.42 16.25 -0.06
C PRO A 122 -3.03 16.79 0.27
N ARG A 123 -2.01 15.96 0.04
CA ARG A 123 -0.60 16.37 0.11
C ARG A 123 -0.20 17.20 -1.12
N SER A 124 0.96 17.86 -1.04
CA SER A 124 1.51 18.58 -2.19
C SER A 124 2.10 17.63 -3.25
N PRO A 125 2.15 18.04 -4.53
CA PRO A 125 2.84 17.28 -5.57
C PRO A 125 4.33 17.09 -5.30
N GLU A 126 4.98 18.08 -4.67
CA GLU A 126 6.40 18.01 -4.29
C GLU A 126 6.64 16.88 -3.29
N ASP A 127 5.81 16.79 -2.24
CA ASP A 127 5.89 15.71 -1.26
C ASP A 127 5.67 14.34 -1.91
N MET A 128 4.78 14.25 -2.91
CA MET A 128 4.56 13.00 -3.67
C MET A 128 5.80 12.59 -4.46
N ASN A 129 6.42 13.54 -5.14
CA ASN A 129 7.60 13.28 -5.96
C ASN A 129 8.78 12.84 -5.09
N GLU A 130 8.99 13.48 -3.94
CA GLU A 130 10.04 13.09 -2.99
C GLU A 130 9.82 11.67 -2.47
N GLU A 131 8.60 11.33 -2.05
CA GLU A 131 8.31 9.97 -1.58
C GLU A 131 8.48 8.93 -2.70
N ALA A 132 8.01 9.24 -3.92
CA ALA A 132 8.19 8.38 -5.07
C ALA A 132 9.67 8.11 -5.35
N LEU A 133 10.53 9.14 -5.27
CA LEU A 133 11.99 8.99 -5.43
C LEU A 133 12.59 8.11 -4.33
N VAL A 134 12.13 8.22 -3.09
CA VAL A 134 12.58 7.33 -2.00
C VAL A 134 12.18 5.88 -2.29
N TYR A 135 10.95 5.64 -2.75
CA TYR A 135 10.51 4.29 -3.11
C TYR A 135 11.20 3.73 -4.35
N GLN A 136 11.52 4.55 -5.35
CA GLN A 136 12.32 4.12 -6.51
C GLN A 136 13.68 3.59 -6.06
N LYS A 137 14.35 4.31 -5.15
CA LYS A 137 15.63 3.88 -4.58
C LYS A 137 15.48 2.58 -3.79
N ALA A 138 14.43 2.46 -2.97
CA ALA A 138 14.18 1.26 -2.19
C ALA A 138 13.91 0.02 -3.08
N MET A 139 13.12 0.19 -4.15
CA MET A 139 12.87 -0.87 -5.13
C MET A 139 14.15 -1.29 -5.84
N ALA A 140 15.02 -0.34 -6.21
CA ALA A 140 16.30 -0.64 -6.85
C ALA A 140 17.26 -1.40 -5.91
N LEU A 141 17.22 -1.17 -4.60
CA LEU A 141 18.01 -1.94 -3.64
C LEU A 141 17.53 -3.39 -3.55
N LEU A 142 16.21 -3.61 -3.51
CA LEU A 142 15.60 -4.95 -3.46
C LEU A 142 15.93 -5.79 -4.72
N ASP A 143 16.14 -5.14 -5.87
CA ASP A 143 16.47 -5.83 -7.13
C ASP A 143 17.92 -6.31 -7.22
N ASN A 144 18.79 -5.85 -6.31
CA ASN A 144 20.19 -6.24 -6.25
C ASN A 144 20.50 -7.30 -5.18
N GLU A 145 19.47 -7.77 -4.45
CA GLU A 145 19.53 -8.89 -3.49
C GLU A 145 19.17 -10.22 -4.16
#